data_AF-A0A448ZNQ6-F1
#
_entry.id   AF-A0A448ZNQ6-F1
#
_cell.length_a   1.000
_cell.length_b   1.000
_cell.length_c   1.000
_cell.angle_alpha   90.00
_cell.angle_beta   90.00
_cell.angle_gamma   90.00
#
_symmetry.space_group_name_H-M   'P 1'
#
loop_
_entity.id
_entity.type
_entity.pdbx_description
1 polymer ?
#
loop_
_entity_poly.entity_id
_entity_poly.type
_entity_poly.pdbx_seq_one_letter_code
_entity_poly.pdbx_strand_id
1 'polypeptide(L)'
;MKLAVTLLLALFAVATGQTTNTKVFFDIDIGGTAAGRIVMGLFTEDVPKTTENFRALCTGEKGVGKTGKPLHFKGSTFHRISES
;
A
#
# COMPACT_ATOMS: atom_id res chain seq x y z
N MET A 1 -31.64 -29.40 -15.49
CA MET A 1 -31.63 -28.73 -14.17
C MET A 1 -30.23 -28.49 -13.60
N LYS A 2 -29.25 -29.40 -13.72
CA LYS A 2 -27.86 -29.19 -13.24
C LYS A 2 -27.07 -28.11 -14.01
N LEU A 3 -27.33 -27.93 -15.31
CA LEU A 3 -26.60 -26.98 -16.17
C LEU A 3 -26.88 -25.50 -15.86
N ALA A 4 -28.12 -25.17 -15.45
CA ALA A 4 -28.54 -23.79 -15.18
C ALA A 4 -27.98 -23.25 -13.84
N VAL A 5 -27.75 -24.13 -12.86
CA VAL A 5 -27.19 -23.76 -11.55
C VAL A 5 -25.69 -23.46 -11.65
N THR A 6 -24.96 -24.20 -12.49
CA THR A 6 -23.53 -23.97 -12.73
C THR A 6 -23.27 -22.65 -13.46
N LEU A 7 -24.15 -22.24 -14.38
CA LEU A 7 -24.03 -20.96 -15.10
C LEU A 7 -24.33 -19.76 -14.19
N LEU A 8 -25.23 -19.94 -13.21
CA LEU A 8 -25.60 -18.89 -12.24
C LEU A 8 -24.46 -18.60 -11.25
N LEU A 9 -23.67 -19.61 -10.85
CA LEU A 9 -22.50 -19.44 -9.98
C LEU A 9 -21.36 -18.66 -10.66
N ALA A 10 -21.19 -18.79 -11.98
CA ALA A 10 -20.15 -18.07 -12.73
C ALA A 10 -20.41 -16.55 -12.82
N LEU A 11 -21.67 -16.11 -12.69
CA LEU A 11 -22.05 -14.69 -12.65
C LEU A 11 -21.76 -14.02 -11.30
N PHE A 12 -21.59 -14.79 -10.22
CA PHE A 12 -21.25 -14.27 -8.88
C PHE A 12 -19.76 -14.27 -8.56
N ALA A 13 -18.91 -14.83 -9.42
CA ALA A 13 -17.46 -14.75 -9.29
C ALA A 13 -16.90 -13.50 -10.01
N VAL A 14 -17.43 -12.32 -9.69
CA VAL A 14 -16.78 -11.05 -10.03
C VAL A 14 -15.88 -10.65 -8.86
N ALA A 15 -14.59 -10.48 -9.18
CA ALA A 15 -13.48 -10.32 -8.27
C ALA A 15 -13.71 -9.28 -7.15
N THR A 16 -13.49 -9.68 -5.89
CA THR A 16 -13.26 -8.74 -4.78
C THR A 16 -11.76 -8.45 -4.60
N GLY A 17 -11.02 -8.37 -5.70
CA GLY A 17 -9.75 -7.64 -5.70
C GLY A 17 -10.08 -6.17 -5.82
N GLN A 18 -10.17 -5.45 -4.72
CA GLN A 18 -10.28 -3.98 -4.74
C GLN A 18 -9.17 -3.44 -5.66
N THR A 19 -9.53 -2.94 -6.84
CA THR A 19 -8.60 -2.33 -7.78
C THR A 19 -8.22 -0.96 -7.24
N THR A 20 -7.30 -0.93 -6.27
CA THR A 20 -6.80 0.31 -5.70
C THR A 20 -5.97 1.02 -6.77
N ASN A 21 -6.45 2.15 -7.30
CA ASN A 21 -5.71 2.93 -8.29
C ASN A 21 -4.48 3.61 -7.70
N THR A 22 -4.49 3.88 -6.39
CA THR A 22 -3.37 4.52 -5.70
C THR A 22 -2.34 3.47 -5.28
N LYS A 23 -1.16 3.54 -5.91
CA LYS A 23 0.00 2.71 -5.57
C LYS A 23 1.15 3.60 -5.11
N VAL A 24 1.89 3.13 -4.11
CA VAL A 24 3.12 3.74 -3.61
C VAL A 24 4.21 2.68 -3.52
N PHE A 25 5.46 3.10 -3.34
CA PHE A 25 6.57 2.18 -3.26
C PHE A 25 7.62 2.61 -2.25
N PHE A 26 8.39 1.64 -1.76
CA PHE A 26 9.65 1.85 -1.06
C PHE A 26 10.77 1.13 -1.80
N ASP A 27 11.86 1.84 -2.04
CA ASP A 27 13.14 1.22 -2.37
C ASP A 27 13.87 0.93 -1.06
N ILE A 28 14.23 -0.34 -0.85
CA ILE A 28 14.80 -0.82 0.41
C ILE A 28 16.29 -1.06 0.25
N ASP A 29 17.06 -0.55 1.20
CA ASP A 29 18.48 -0.88 1.38
C ASP A 29 18.66 -1.73 2.63
N ILE A 30 19.48 -2.78 2.55
CA ILE A 30 19.92 -3.59 3.70
C ILE A 30 21.44 -3.46 3.79
N GLY A 31 21.93 -2.88 4.88
CA GLY A 31 23.36 -2.62 5.05
C GLY A 31 23.94 -1.67 3.99
N GLY A 32 23.13 -0.77 3.42
CA GLY A 32 23.53 0.13 2.33
C GLY A 32 23.54 -0.50 0.94
N THR A 33 23.13 -1.76 0.81
CA THR A 33 22.96 -2.44 -0.47
C THR A 33 21.49 -2.49 -0.86
N ALA A 34 21.17 -2.13 -2.10
CA ALA A 34 19.81 -2.20 -2.62
C ALA A 34 19.25 -3.63 -2.54
N ALA A 35 18.18 -3.81 -1.78
CA ALA A 35 17.47 -5.08 -1.57
C ALA A 35 16.22 -5.21 -2.44
N GLY A 36 15.81 -4.14 -3.12
CA GLY A 36 14.72 -4.13 -4.10
C GLY A 36 13.59 -3.17 -3.75
N ARG A 37 12.50 -3.27 -4.52
CA ARG A 37 11.33 -2.38 -4.41
C ARG A 37 10.11 -3.13 -3.89
N ILE A 38 9.49 -2.57 -2.86
CA ILE A 38 8.16 -2.99 -2.40
C ILE A 38 7.13 -2.04 -3.00
N VAL A 39 6.14 -2.58 -3.70
CA VAL A 39 5.00 -1.79 -4.23
C VAL A 39 3.74 -2.16 -3.46
N MET A 40 3.06 -1.14 -2.94
CA MET A 40 1.86 -1.30 -2.11
C MET A 40 0.68 -0.59 -2.79
N GLY A 41 -0.44 -1.32 -2.95
CA GLY A 41 -1.74 -0.72 -3.25
C GLY A 41 -2.39 -0.22 -1.95
N LEU A 42 -3.06 0.93 -2.00
CA LEU A 42 -3.69 1.53 -0.82
C LEU A 42 -5.22 1.47 -0.91
N PHE A 43 -5.88 1.05 0.17
CA PHE A 43 -7.34 0.97 0.27
C PHE A 43 -7.97 2.37 0.39
N THR A 44 -8.09 3.10 -0.73
CA THR A 44 -8.61 4.48 -0.76
C THR A 44 -10.06 4.56 -0.31
N GLU A 45 -10.88 3.58 -0.68
CA GLU A 45 -12.32 3.61 -0.42
C GLU A 45 -12.64 3.28 1.05
N ASP A 46 -11.93 2.32 1.64
CA ASP A 46 -12.20 1.86 3.00
C ASP A 46 -11.63 2.83 4.06
N VAL A 47 -10.43 3.36 3.81
CA VAL A 47 -9.68 4.16 4.80
C VAL A 47 -9.05 5.42 4.19
N PRO A 48 -9.86 6.34 3.62
CA PRO A 48 -9.36 7.44 2.78
C PRO A 48 -8.37 8.36 3.49
N LYS A 49 -8.62 8.70 4.77
CA LYS A 49 -7.73 9.58 5.55
C LYS A 49 -6.38 8.93 5.84
N THR A 50 -6.39 7.64 6.18
CA THR A 50 -5.18 6.87 6.46
C THR A 50 -4.36 6.67 5.18
N THR A 51 -5.05 6.33 4.10
CA THR A 51 -4.45 6.19 2.76
C THR A 51 -3.79 7.49 2.30
N GLU A 52 -4.46 8.63 2.44
CA GLU A 52 -3.89 9.92 2.05
C GLU A 52 -2.69 10.32 2.92
N ASN A 53 -2.76 10.08 4.24
CA ASN A 53 -1.61 10.29 5.12
C ASN A 53 -0.40 9.45 4.71
N PHE A 54 -0.60 8.14 4.49
CA PHE A 54 0.48 7.25 4.09
C PHE A 54 1.06 7.64 2.73
N ARG A 55 0.21 7.93 1.74
CA ARG A 55 0.63 8.39 0.42
C ARG A 55 1.45 9.67 0.48
N ALA A 56 1.00 10.68 1.23
CA ALA A 56 1.72 11.95 1.38
C ALA A 56 3.07 11.78 2.09
N LEU A 57 3.17 10.87 3.06
CA LEU A 57 4.45 10.51 3.68
C LEU A 57 5.37 9.74 2.73
N CYS A 58 4.84 8.98 1.76
CA CYS A 58 5.67 8.36 0.72
C CYS A 58 6.23 9.39 -0.28
N THR A 59 5.48 10.46 -0.60
CA THR A 59 5.93 11.48 -1.56
C THR A 59 6.74 12.61 -0.93
N GLY A 60 6.55 12.87 0.36
CA GLY A 60 7.19 14.00 1.04
C GLY A 60 6.60 15.37 0.69
N GLU A 61 5.48 15.42 -0.04
CA GLU A 61 4.95 16.65 -0.63
C GLU A 61 4.45 17.70 0.39
N LYS A 62 4.25 17.29 1.65
CA LYS A 62 3.74 18.17 2.71
C LYS A 62 4.85 18.93 3.46
N GLY A 63 6.11 18.81 3.03
CA GLY A 63 7.23 19.58 3.57
C GLY A 63 7.61 19.17 4.99
N VAL A 64 7.72 20.14 5.90
CA VAL A 64 8.23 19.96 7.27
C VAL A 64 7.08 19.95 8.27
N GLY A 65 7.10 18.97 9.18
CA GLY A 65 6.11 18.82 10.24
C GLY A 65 6.36 19.75 11.43
N LYS A 66 5.42 19.77 12.37
CA LYS A 66 5.48 20.62 13.58
C LYS A 66 6.70 20.36 14.47
N THR A 67 7.32 19.18 14.35
CA THR A 67 8.54 18.79 15.09
C THR A 67 9.82 19.20 14.39
N GLY A 68 9.74 19.95 13.29
CA GLY A 68 10.90 20.36 12.48
C GLY A 68 11.46 19.26 11.58
N LYS A 69 10.86 18.06 11.58
CA LYS A 69 11.29 16.94 10.72
C LYS A 69 10.48 16.90 9.40
N PRO A 70 11.09 16.50 8.27
CA PRO A 70 10.36 16.27 7.03
C PRO A 70 9.24 15.24 7.21
N LEU A 71 8.07 15.51 6.62
CA LEU A 71 6.96 14.57 6.55
C LEU A 71 7.18 13.60 5.38
N HIS A 72 8.22 12.76 5.49
CA HIS A 72 8.66 11.87 4.41
C HIS A 72 9.27 10.58 4.98
N PHE A 73 8.91 9.43 4.43
CA PHE A 73 9.47 8.13 4.83
C PHE A 73 10.91 7.90 4.37
N LYS A 74 11.38 8.58 3.31
CA LYS A 74 12.75 8.40 2.80
C LYS A 74 13.78 8.63 3.91
N GLY A 75 14.66 7.65 4.10
CA GLY A 75 15.69 7.66 5.16
C GLY A 75 15.22 7.14 6.52
N SER A 76 13.94 6.79 6.68
CA SER A 76 13.46 6.05 7.85
C SER A 76 13.89 4.59 7.78
N THR A 77 14.02 3.93 8.94
CA THR A 77 14.41 2.52 9.04
C THR A 77 13.26 1.66 9.56
N PHE A 78 13.22 0.39 9.15
CA PHE A 78 12.43 -0.63 9.83
C PHE A 78 13.08 -0.96 11.17
N HIS A 79 12.71 -0.21 12.21
CA HIS A 79 13.33 -0.29 13.53
C HIS A 79 12.98 -1.58 14.31
N ARG A 80 11.98 -2.34 13.86
CA ARG A 80 11.57 -3.60 14.46
C ARG A 80 11.21 -4.61 13.37
N ILE A 81 11.80 -5.80 13.45
CA ILE A 81 11.55 -6.95 12.57
C ILE A 81 11.45 -8.18 13.49
N SER A 82 10.50 -9.07 13.25
CA SER A 82 10.32 -10.29 14.03
C SER A 82 9.90 -11.40 13.09
N GLU A 83 10.42 -12.60 13.32
CA GLU A 83 10.07 -13.80 12.57
C GLU A 83 8.86 -14.47 13.22
N SER A 84 7.98 -15.02 12.40
CA SER A 84 6.76 -15.72 12.81
C SER A 84 7.02 -17.20 13.04
#